data_AF-A0A2D9LC42-F1
#
_entry.id   AF-A0A2D9LC42-F1
#
_cell.length_a   1.000
_cell.length_b   1.000
_cell.length_c   1.000
_cell.angle_alpha   90.00
_cell.angle_beta   90.00
_cell.angle_gamma   90.00
#
_symmetry.space_group_name_H-M   'P 1'
#
loop_
_entity.id
_entity.type
_entity.pdbx_description
1 polymer ?
#
loop_
_entity_poly.entity_id
_entity_poly.type
_entity_poly.pdbx_seq_one_letter_code
_entity_poly.pdbx_strand_id
1 'polypeptide(L)'
;MANDALDTDNAWDLVLSAINRSNITLPVPGSDQPAVKINGKSWELIQPATEQARNLLSLFLPLCQPVSTNSRVIGQLGQSLDGRIATVTGCSRFINGDDGITHLHRIRALCDAVVVGAGTASTDNPRLTVRRTSGRNPVRVVIDRRQRVPASHHLFTDGDAPTLHLIAGDYQPGQKTLDPTGVTTVPCLGSAENEAPASPERILQVLQDFGLRKIFIEGGGVTVS
;
A
#
# COMPACT_ATOMS: atom_id res chain seq x y z
N MET A 1 -0.81 31.04 -24.54
CA MET A 1 0.27 30.21 -23.99
C MET A 1 0.00 28.79 -24.44
N ALA A 2 0.96 28.11 -25.07
CA ALA A 2 0.76 26.72 -25.48
C ALA A 2 0.44 25.90 -24.24
N ASN A 3 -0.60 25.08 -24.30
CA ASN A 3 -0.87 24.14 -23.21
C ASN A 3 0.17 23.04 -23.33
N ASP A 4 1.23 23.11 -22.52
CA ASP A 4 2.22 22.07 -22.48
C ASP A 4 1.55 20.75 -22.10
N ALA A 5 1.95 19.69 -22.80
CA ALA A 5 1.39 18.37 -22.56
C ALA A 5 1.68 17.94 -21.12
N LEU A 6 0.72 17.30 -20.47
CA LEU A 6 0.90 16.73 -19.13
C LEU A 6 2.08 15.76 -19.14
N ASP A 7 3.04 16.01 -18.25
CA ASP A 7 4.18 15.14 -17.99
C ASP A 7 3.87 14.14 -16.85
N THR A 8 4.89 13.38 -16.46
CA THR A 8 4.75 12.30 -15.46
C THR A 8 4.47 12.84 -14.06
N ASP A 9 5.00 14.01 -13.72
CA ASP A 9 4.82 14.61 -12.39
C ASP A 9 3.39 15.15 -12.25
N ASN A 10 2.92 15.89 -13.26
CA ASN A 10 1.53 16.33 -13.31
C ASN A 10 0.54 15.16 -13.32
N ALA A 11 0.86 14.09 -14.06
CA ALA A 11 0.04 12.88 -14.08
C ALA A 11 -0.01 12.19 -12.70
N TRP A 12 1.08 12.20 -11.95
CA TRP A 12 1.11 11.63 -10.60
C TRP A 12 0.30 12.47 -9.61
N ASP A 13 0.37 13.81 -9.69
CA ASP A 13 -0.45 14.69 -8.85
C ASP A 13 -1.95 14.52 -9.13
N LEU A 14 -2.32 14.29 -10.40
CA LEU A 14 -3.69 13.93 -10.79
C LEU A 14 -4.12 12.60 -10.16
N VAL A 15 -3.25 11.59 -10.17
CA VAL A 15 -3.51 10.29 -9.52
C VAL A 15 -3.72 10.46 -8.02
N LEU A 16 -2.86 11.20 -7.32
CA LEU A 16 -3.03 11.48 -5.89
C LEU A 16 -4.34 12.21 -5.60
N SER A 17 -4.69 13.18 -6.45
CA SER A 17 -5.93 13.94 -6.36
C SER A 17 -7.19 13.10 -6.64
N ALA A 18 -7.05 11.95 -7.30
CA ALA A 18 -8.13 11.03 -7.61
C ALA A 18 -8.43 10.03 -6.48
N ILE A 19 -7.55 9.89 -5.48
CA ILE A 19 -7.69 8.90 -4.40
C ILE A 19 -9.06 9.02 -3.71
N ASN A 20 -9.79 7.91 -3.68
CA ASN A 20 -11.13 7.78 -3.12
C ASN A 20 -12.17 8.73 -3.72
N ARG A 21 -12.01 9.14 -4.98
CA ARG A 21 -12.95 10.01 -5.70
C ARG A 21 -13.40 9.38 -7.01
N SER A 22 -14.62 9.70 -7.41
CA SER A 22 -15.25 9.26 -8.67
C SER A 22 -16.29 10.30 -9.08
N ASN A 23 -16.62 10.34 -10.37
CA ASN A 23 -17.57 11.30 -10.97
C ASN A 23 -17.09 12.74 -10.77
N ILE A 24 -15.80 12.96 -11.07
CA ILE A 24 -15.11 14.24 -10.89
C ILE A 24 -14.34 14.60 -12.16
N THR A 25 -14.13 15.90 -12.37
CA THR A 25 -13.12 16.41 -13.30
C THR A 25 -12.00 17.03 -12.48
N LEU A 26 -10.79 16.53 -12.65
CA LEU A 26 -9.59 17.08 -12.04
C LEU A 26 -8.98 18.13 -12.96
N PRO A 27 -8.57 19.28 -12.43
CA PRO A 27 -7.88 20.28 -13.22
C PRO A 27 -6.40 19.91 -13.40
N VAL A 28 -5.75 20.56 -14.35
CA VAL A 28 -4.28 20.55 -14.48
C VAL A 28 -3.69 21.04 -13.15
N PRO A 29 -2.72 20.34 -12.54
CA PRO A 29 -2.09 20.79 -11.31
C PRO A 29 -1.61 22.25 -11.42
N GLY A 30 -2.00 23.09 -10.46
CA GLY A 30 -1.66 24.53 -10.45
C GLY A 30 -2.50 25.42 -11.40
N SER A 31 -3.59 24.91 -11.97
CA SER A 31 -4.47 25.64 -12.90
C SER A 31 -5.94 25.28 -12.66
N ASP A 32 -6.87 26.04 -13.25
CA ASP A 32 -8.32 25.76 -13.25
C ASP A 32 -8.77 25.01 -14.51
N GLN A 33 -7.86 24.78 -15.46
CA GLN A 33 -8.19 24.09 -16.70
C GLN A 33 -8.45 22.59 -16.46
N PRO A 34 -9.49 21.99 -17.05
CA PRO A 34 -9.78 20.57 -16.85
C PRO A 34 -8.69 19.69 -17.51
N ALA A 35 -8.22 18.67 -16.80
CA ALA A 35 -7.18 17.74 -17.24
C ALA A 35 -7.70 16.31 -17.47
N VAL A 36 -8.37 15.75 -16.47
CA VAL A 36 -8.84 14.36 -16.49
C VAL A 36 -10.24 14.30 -15.91
N LYS A 37 -11.16 13.65 -16.64
CA LYS A 37 -12.48 13.29 -16.14
C LYS A 37 -12.48 11.84 -15.67
N ILE A 38 -13.01 11.56 -14.48
CA ILE A 38 -13.10 10.22 -13.89
C ILE A 38 -14.56 9.90 -13.62
N ASN A 39 -15.09 8.82 -14.21
CA ASN A 39 -16.47 8.38 -14.05
C ASN A 39 -16.50 6.89 -13.68
N GLY A 40 -16.57 6.59 -12.39
CA GLY A 40 -16.43 5.21 -11.92
C GLY A 40 -15.10 4.64 -12.38
N LYS A 41 -15.14 3.55 -13.17
CA LYS A 41 -13.95 2.82 -13.64
C LYS A 41 -13.33 3.41 -14.90
N SER A 42 -14.04 4.30 -15.59
CA SER A 42 -13.53 4.95 -16.79
C SER A 42 -12.94 6.31 -16.46
N TRP A 43 -12.00 6.72 -17.30
CA TRP A 43 -11.43 8.05 -17.27
C TRP A 43 -11.18 8.51 -18.69
N GLU A 44 -11.17 9.83 -18.86
CA GLU A 44 -10.97 10.50 -20.13
C GLU A 44 -9.95 11.62 -19.93
N LEU A 45 -8.97 11.67 -20.82
CA LEU A 45 -7.96 12.72 -20.84
C LEU A 45 -8.48 13.89 -21.67
N ILE A 46 -8.48 15.09 -21.10
CA ILE A 46 -8.95 16.32 -21.76
C ILE A 46 -7.78 17.10 -22.37
N GLN A 47 -6.61 17.08 -21.70
CA GLN A 47 -5.40 17.76 -22.18
C GLN A 47 -4.45 16.79 -22.91
N PRO A 48 -3.62 17.27 -23.84
CA PRO A 48 -2.51 16.47 -24.33
C PRO A 48 -1.63 15.98 -23.17
N ALA A 49 -1.09 14.76 -23.30
CA ALA A 49 -0.15 14.18 -22.34
C ALA A 49 0.93 13.42 -23.08
N THR A 50 2.11 13.35 -22.49
CA THR A 50 3.18 12.46 -22.97
C THR A 50 2.72 10.99 -22.88
N GLU A 51 3.39 10.11 -23.62
CA GLU A 51 3.09 8.67 -23.56
C GLU A 51 3.31 8.10 -22.16
N GLN A 52 4.40 8.52 -21.49
CA GLN A 52 4.72 8.11 -20.12
C GLN A 52 3.64 8.56 -19.13
N ALA A 53 3.16 9.80 -19.25
CA ALA A 53 2.06 10.31 -18.43
C ALA A 53 0.77 9.52 -18.65
N ARG A 54 0.41 9.24 -19.90
CA ARG A 54 -0.77 8.43 -20.24
C ARG A 54 -0.67 7.01 -19.67
N ASN A 55 0.50 6.38 -19.77
CA ASN A 55 0.74 5.04 -19.21
C ASN A 55 0.60 5.04 -17.68
N LEU A 56 1.14 6.05 -17.00
CA LEU A 56 0.99 6.23 -15.56
C LEU A 56 -0.49 6.37 -15.17
N LEU A 57 -1.25 7.26 -15.82
CA LEU A 57 -2.68 7.46 -15.55
C LEU A 57 -3.46 6.15 -15.76
N SER A 58 -3.18 5.44 -16.86
CA SER A 58 -3.81 4.16 -17.19
C SER A 58 -3.60 3.10 -16.12
N LEU A 59 -2.39 3.05 -15.54
CA LEU A 59 -2.03 2.08 -14.51
C LEU A 59 -2.67 2.41 -13.15
N PHE A 60 -2.68 3.67 -12.73
CA PHE A 60 -2.96 4.02 -11.34
C PHE A 60 -4.36 4.60 -11.08
N LEU A 61 -5.00 5.27 -12.05
CA LEU A 61 -6.37 5.79 -11.84
C LEU A 61 -7.39 4.70 -11.49
N PRO A 62 -7.35 3.48 -12.07
CA PRO A 62 -8.26 2.40 -11.66
C PRO A 62 -8.13 1.98 -10.19
N LEU A 63 -6.96 2.21 -9.58
CA LEU A 63 -6.69 1.91 -8.17
C LEU A 63 -7.21 3.00 -7.22
N CYS A 64 -7.51 4.19 -7.73
CA CYS A 64 -7.94 5.34 -6.94
C CYS A 64 -9.42 5.30 -6.54
N GLN A 65 -10.21 4.37 -7.08
CA GLN A 65 -11.65 4.32 -6.84
C GLN A 65 -12.02 4.23 -5.35
N PRO A 66 -13.15 4.86 -4.95
CA PRO A 66 -13.73 4.66 -3.64
C PRO A 66 -14.02 3.18 -3.39
N VAL A 67 -13.80 2.76 -2.14
CA VAL A 67 -14.05 1.41 -1.66
C VAL A 67 -15.09 1.51 -0.55
N SER A 68 -16.35 1.12 -0.82
CA SER A 68 -17.49 1.43 0.05
C SER A 68 -17.85 0.32 1.06
N THR A 69 -17.67 -0.96 0.73
CA THR A 69 -18.16 -2.08 1.58
C THR A 69 -17.11 -3.13 1.90
N ASN A 70 -16.29 -3.54 0.94
CA ASN A 70 -15.28 -4.60 1.11
C ASN A 70 -13.87 -4.04 1.01
N SER A 71 -12.87 -4.67 1.63
CA SER A 71 -11.48 -4.29 1.39
C SER A 71 -11.05 -4.60 -0.04
N ARG A 72 -10.21 -3.73 -0.62
CA ARG A 72 -9.48 -3.99 -1.86
C ARG A 72 -8.05 -4.38 -1.49
N VAL A 73 -7.63 -5.58 -1.85
CA VAL A 73 -6.28 -6.09 -1.59
C VAL A 73 -5.48 -6.04 -2.88
N ILE A 74 -4.27 -5.48 -2.80
CA ILE A 74 -3.30 -5.40 -3.90
C ILE A 74 -2.05 -6.15 -3.43
N GLY A 75 -1.52 -7.03 -4.27
CA GLY A 75 -0.23 -7.69 -4.04
C GLY A 75 0.74 -7.33 -5.16
N GLN A 76 1.98 -7.02 -4.80
CA GLN A 76 3.07 -6.90 -5.76
C GLN A 76 4.14 -7.94 -5.45
N LEU A 77 4.52 -8.69 -6.47
CA LEU A 77 5.54 -9.72 -6.38
C LEU A 77 6.73 -9.32 -7.25
N GLY A 78 7.91 -9.26 -6.65
CA GLY A 78 9.15 -9.36 -7.41
C GLY A 78 9.41 -10.83 -7.70
N GLN A 79 9.52 -11.19 -8.97
CA GLN A 79 9.76 -12.56 -9.38
C GLN A 79 10.92 -12.60 -10.39
N SER A 80 11.86 -13.52 -10.20
CA SER A 80 12.87 -13.83 -11.21
C SER A 80 12.24 -14.56 -12.39
N LEU A 81 12.95 -14.64 -13.53
CA LEU A 81 12.44 -15.27 -14.74
C LEU A 81 12.10 -16.77 -14.55
N ASP A 82 12.79 -17.46 -13.63
CA ASP A 82 12.52 -18.85 -13.23
C ASP A 82 11.41 -18.97 -12.16
N GLY A 83 10.67 -17.90 -11.90
CA GLY A 83 9.47 -17.93 -11.08
C GLY A 83 9.70 -17.75 -9.58
N ARG A 84 10.92 -17.39 -9.13
CA ARG A 84 11.26 -17.33 -7.70
C ARG A 84 11.08 -15.92 -7.13
N ILE A 85 10.51 -15.85 -5.93
CA ILE A 85 10.30 -14.60 -5.17
C ILE A 85 11.38 -14.35 -4.10
N ALA A 86 12.28 -15.32 -3.92
CA ALA A 86 13.46 -15.26 -3.06
C ALA A 86 14.47 -16.32 -3.52
N THR A 87 15.74 -16.17 -3.17
CA THR A 87 16.74 -17.24 -3.31
C THR A 87 16.40 -18.42 -2.41
N VAL A 88 17.06 -19.57 -2.62
CA VAL A 88 16.96 -20.74 -1.73
C VAL A 88 17.36 -20.45 -0.29
N THR A 89 18.15 -19.39 -0.08
CA THR A 89 18.57 -18.89 1.25
C THR A 89 17.64 -17.82 1.82
N GLY A 90 16.52 -17.51 1.16
CA GLY A 90 15.54 -16.53 1.61
C GLY A 90 15.88 -15.07 1.29
N CYS A 91 16.94 -14.80 0.52
CA CYS A 91 17.27 -13.44 0.09
C CYS A 91 16.33 -13.01 -1.06
N SER A 92 15.54 -11.96 -0.85
CA SER A 92 14.62 -11.39 -1.84
C SER A 92 15.01 -9.98 -2.30
N ARG A 93 16.16 -9.47 -1.84
CA ARG A 93 16.66 -8.14 -2.19
C ARG A 93 17.07 -8.09 -3.66
N PHE A 94 16.74 -6.97 -4.32
CA PHE A 94 17.17 -6.62 -5.69
C PHE A 94 16.59 -7.46 -6.84
N ILE A 95 15.45 -8.14 -6.66
CA ILE A 95 14.75 -8.78 -7.78
C ILE A 95 14.19 -7.72 -8.76
N ASN A 96 13.68 -6.61 -8.22
CA ASN A 96 13.14 -5.51 -9.00
C ASN A 96 14.21 -4.44 -9.27
N GLY A 97 14.20 -3.87 -10.48
CA GLY A 97 14.95 -2.68 -10.83
C GLY A 97 14.34 -1.38 -10.26
N ASP A 98 14.96 -0.25 -10.56
CA ASP A 98 14.60 1.07 -10.02
C ASP A 98 13.15 1.48 -10.31
N ASP A 99 12.68 1.21 -11.53
CA ASP A 99 11.28 1.47 -11.93
C ASP A 99 10.29 0.65 -11.11
N GLY A 100 10.62 -0.60 -10.79
CA GLY A 100 9.79 -1.48 -9.96
C GLY A 100 9.72 -1.00 -8.50
N ILE A 101 10.82 -0.43 -7.99
CA ILE A 101 10.86 0.20 -6.66
C ILE A 101 10.00 1.47 -6.65
N THR A 102 10.10 2.32 -7.69
CA THR A 102 9.25 3.51 -7.81
C THR A 102 7.78 3.13 -7.92
N HIS A 103 7.44 2.09 -8.70
CA HIS A 103 6.09 1.54 -8.79
C HIS A 103 5.55 1.07 -7.42
N LEU A 104 6.37 0.34 -6.65
CA LEU A 104 6.03 -0.09 -5.28
C LEU A 104 5.67 1.11 -4.39
N HIS A 105 6.49 2.16 -4.42
CA HIS A 105 6.25 3.38 -3.65
C HIS A 105 4.98 4.12 -4.09
N ARG A 106 4.65 4.10 -5.38
CA ARG A 106 3.37 4.62 -5.89
C ARG A 106 2.18 3.81 -5.34
N ILE A 107 2.24 2.47 -5.37
CA ILE A 107 1.16 1.65 -4.78
C ILE A 107 0.99 1.92 -3.28
N ARG A 108 2.09 2.04 -2.52
CA ARG A 108 2.05 2.43 -1.10
C ARG A 108 1.28 3.73 -0.89
N ALA A 109 1.54 4.75 -1.72
CA ALA A 109 0.88 6.06 -1.62
C ALA A 109 -0.65 6.00 -1.88
N LEU A 110 -1.12 5.03 -2.67
CA LEU A 110 -2.54 4.88 -2.99
C LEU A 110 -3.33 4.06 -1.96
N CYS A 111 -2.62 3.32 -1.11
CA CYS A 111 -3.22 2.42 -0.14
C CYS A 111 -3.45 3.09 1.22
N ASP A 112 -4.32 2.49 2.03
CA ASP A 112 -4.54 2.88 3.42
C ASP A 112 -3.54 2.16 4.34
N ALA A 113 -3.20 0.90 4.02
CA ALA A 113 -2.26 0.10 4.77
C ALA A 113 -1.31 -0.69 3.88
N VAL A 114 -0.14 -1.02 4.41
CA VAL A 114 0.83 -1.96 3.86
C VAL A 114 1.11 -3.06 4.87
N VAL A 115 0.95 -4.31 4.46
CA VAL A 115 1.02 -5.50 5.31
C VAL A 115 2.27 -6.29 4.97
N VAL A 116 3.01 -6.71 6.01
CA VAL A 116 4.18 -7.57 5.90
C VAL A 116 4.11 -8.70 6.93
N GLY A 117 4.61 -9.88 6.57
CA GLY A 117 4.81 -10.98 7.52
C GLY A 117 6.05 -10.80 8.38
N ALA A 118 6.03 -11.32 9.62
CA ALA A 118 7.15 -11.23 10.56
C ALA A 118 8.49 -11.79 10.06
N GLY A 119 8.49 -12.79 9.17
CA GLY A 119 9.73 -13.32 8.60
C GLY A 119 10.50 -12.25 7.81
N THR A 120 9.81 -11.62 6.86
CA THR A 120 10.33 -10.51 6.06
C THR A 120 10.68 -9.32 6.95
N ALA A 121 9.77 -8.92 7.84
CA ALA A 121 10.00 -7.77 8.73
C ALA A 121 11.22 -7.96 9.63
N SER A 122 11.38 -9.14 10.24
CA SER A 122 12.52 -9.46 11.10
C SER A 122 13.84 -9.45 10.33
N THR A 123 13.85 -9.92 9.08
CA THR A 123 15.07 -10.09 8.28
C THR A 123 15.50 -8.79 7.62
N ASP A 124 14.56 -8.06 7.03
CA ASP A 124 14.86 -6.92 6.17
C ASP A 124 14.82 -5.58 6.90
N ASN A 125 14.24 -5.53 8.11
CA ASN A 125 14.01 -4.30 8.86
C ASN A 125 13.41 -3.17 7.97
N PRO A 126 12.27 -3.42 7.29
CA PRO A 126 11.74 -2.49 6.30
C PRO A 126 11.15 -1.25 6.98
N ARG A 127 11.20 -0.11 6.28
CA ARG A 127 10.50 1.12 6.73
C ARG A 127 9.01 1.14 6.35
N LEU A 128 8.67 0.52 5.21
CA LEU A 128 7.32 0.49 4.63
C LEU A 128 6.67 1.88 4.38
N THR A 129 7.50 2.89 4.12
CA THR A 129 7.10 4.28 3.83
C THR A 129 7.17 4.62 2.33
N VAL A 130 6.59 5.75 1.94
CA VAL A 130 6.69 6.36 0.60
C VAL A 130 7.90 7.29 0.57
N ARG A 131 8.89 7.01 -0.29
CA ARG A 131 10.20 7.73 -0.33
C ARG A 131 10.71 8.04 -1.74
N ARG A 132 10.05 7.52 -2.77
CA ARG A 132 10.49 7.64 -4.18
C ARG A 132 9.48 8.41 -5.04
N THR A 133 8.44 8.94 -4.41
CA THR A 133 7.36 9.68 -5.05
C THR A 133 6.61 10.49 -3.98
N SER A 134 5.76 11.44 -4.38
CA SER A 134 4.89 12.18 -3.46
C SER A 134 3.69 11.32 -3.03
N GLY A 135 3.10 11.65 -1.88
CA GLY A 135 1.94 10.95 -1.33
C GLY A 135 2.10 10.63 0.15
N ARG A 136 1.01 10.22 0.79
CA ARG A 136 1.02 9.87 2.22
C ARG A 136 1.65 8.50 2.47
N ASN A 137 2.25 8.33 3.64
CA ASN A 137 2.62 7.00 4.11
C ASN A 137 1.37 6.17 4.42
N PRO A 138 1.30 4.90 4.00
CA PRO A 138 0.26 3.98 4.48
C PRO A 138 0.52 3.60 5.95
N VAL A 139 -0.53 3.13 6.62
CA VAL A 139 -0.39 2.45 7.92
C VAL A 139 0.42 1.17 7.73
N ARG A 140 1.42 0.97 8.58
CA ARG A 140 2.27 -0.23 8.55
C ARG A 140 1.60 -1.33 9.35
N VAL A 141 1.50 -2.54 8.81
CA VAL A 141 0.85 -3.66 9.48
C VAL A 141 1.81 -4.84 9.47
N VAL A 142 2.12 -5.37 10.65
CA VAL A 142 3.03 -6.49 10.82
C VAL A 142 2.27 -7.69 11.37
N ILE A 143 2.23 -8.79 10.61
CA ILE A 143 1.66 -10.06 11.07
C ILE A 143 2.73 -10.82 11.84
N ASP A 144 2.67 -10.79 13.16
CA ASP A 144 3.70 -11.31 14.04
C ASP A 144 3.14 -12.00 15.29
N ARG A 145 2.48 -13.14 15.07
CA ARG A 145 1.81 -13.94 16.11
C ARG A 145 2.66 -14.14 17.38
N ARG A 146 3.98 -14.34 17.23
CA ARG A 146 4.92 -14.68 18.31
C ARG A 146 5.87 -13.54 18.69
N GLN A 147 5.60 -12.31 18.25
CA GLN A 147 6.43 -11.13 18.56
C GLN A 147 7.93 -11.35 18.20
N ARG A 148 8.18 -11.95 17.04
CA ARG A 148 9.52 -12.30 16.55
C ARG A 148 10.27 -11.11 15.97
N VAL A 149 9.56 -10.06 15.54
CA VAL A 149 10.22 -8.88 14.96
C VAL A 149 10.87 -8.08 16.08
N PRO A 150 12.18 -7.78 16.02
CA PRO A 150 12.86 -7.04 17.08
C PRO A 150 12.22 -5.68 17.32
N ALA A 151 11.99 -5.33 18.59
CA ALA A 151 11.43 -4.03 18.99
C ALA A 151 12.30 -2.83 18.58
N SER A 152 13.58 -3.06 18.26
CA SER A 152 14.52 -2.07 17.74
C SER A 152 14.35 -1.75 16.24
N HIS A 153 13.50 -2.47 15.52
CA HIS A 153 13.32 -2.28 14.08
C HIS A 153 12.56 -0.98 13.77
N HIS A 154 12.77 -0.47 12.55
CA HIS A 154 12.22 0.80 12.07
C HIS A 154 10.70 0.88 12.23
N LEU A 155 10.00 -0.23 11.96
CA LEU A 155 8.55 -0.35 12.11
C LEU A 155 8.03 0.07 13.49
N PHE A 156 8.86 0.00 14.53
CA PHE A 156 8.47 0.30 15.91
C PHE A 156 9.14 1.54 16.50
N THR A 157 10.13 2.11 15.82
CA THR A 157 11.05 3.08 16.44
C THR A 157 11.19 4.39 15.67
N ASP A 158 10.93 4.43 14.37
CA ASP A 158 11.19 5.62 13.56
C ASP A 158 10.12 6.72 13.66
N GLY A 159 8.89 6.37 14.05
CA GLY A 159 7.76 7.30 14.08
C GLY A 159 7.32 7.82 12.70
N ASP A 160 7.81 7.26 11.60
CA ASP A 160 7.56 7.77 10.23
C ASP A 160 6.11 7.53 9.75
N ALA A 161 5.41 6.56 10.35
CA ALA A 161 4.02 6.21 10.06
C ALA A 161 3.39 5.40 11.23
N PRO A 162 2.05 5.40 11.38
CA PRO A 162 1.37 4.51 12.32
C PRO A 162 1.72 3.04 12.05
N THR A 163 1.86 2.24 13.12
CA THR A 163 2.11 0.81 13.01
C THR A 163 1.06 0.00 13.78
N LEU A 164 0.44 -0.97 13.11
CA LEU A 164 -0.33 -2.04 13.74
C LEU A 164 0.53 -3.30 13.87
N HIS A 165 0.76 -3.74 15.10
CA HIS A 165 1.46 -4.99 15.38
C HIS A 165 0.44 -6.08 15.73
N LEU A 166 0.16 -6.96 14.78
CA LEU A 166 -0.82 -8.03 14.95
C LEU A 166 -0.15 -9.21 15.65
N ILE A 167 -0.67 -9.59 16.81
CA ILE A 167 -0.09 -10.63 17.67
C ILE A 167 -1.12 -11.69 18.06
N ALA A 168 -0.67 -12.74 18.74
CA ALA A 168 -1.54 -13.74 19.35
C ALA A 168 -2.56 -13.10 20.30
N GLY A 169 -3.77 -13.65 20.29
CA GLY A 169 -4.90 -13.26 21.14
C GLY A 169 -6.21 -13.11 20.38
N ASP A 170 -7.26 -12.81 21.15
CA ASP A 170 -8.62 -12.66 20.65
C ASP A 170 -8.91 -11.21 20.28
N TYR A 171 -9.56 -11.04 19.14
CA TYR A 171 -9.91 -9.73 18.63
C TYR A 171 -11.33 -9.37 19.06
N GLN A 172 -11.50 -8.15 19.54
CA GLN A 172 -12.80 -7.56 19.85
C GLN A 172 -13.18 -6.58 18.73
N PRO A 173 -14.13 -6.93 17.85
CA PRO A 173 -14.55 -6.07 16.76
C PRO A 173 -15.14 -4.74 17.22
N GLY A 174 -15.16 -3.77 16.31
CA GLY A 174 -15.77 -2.46 16.50
C GLY A 174 -14.80 -1.33 16.15
N GLN A 175 -15.35 -0.14 15.94
CA GLN A 175 -14.59 1.02 15.48
C GLN A 175 -13.38 1.30 16.37
N LYS A 176 -12.19 1.35 15.77
CA LYS A 176 -10.92 1.66 16.42
C LYS A 176 -10.38 3.00 15.92
N THR A 177 -9.45 3.56 16.68
CA THR A 177 -8.71 4.77 16.31
C THR A 177 -7.22 4.43 16.25
N LEU A 178 -6.55 4.90 15.20
CA LEU A 178 -5.11 4.79 15.07
C LEU A 178 -4.41 5.85 15.92
N ASP A 179 -3.34 5.46 16.59
CA ASP A 179 -2.33 6.42 17.02
C ASP A 179 -1.56 6.89 15.76
N PRO A 180 -1.62 8.19 15.40
CA PRO A 180 -1.02 8.70 14.17
C PRO A 180 0.52 8.59 14.13
N THR A 181 1.19 8.35 15.27
CA THR A 181 2.65 8.27 15.35
C THR A 181 3.16 7.05 16.12
N GLY A 182 2.25 6.31 16.75
CA GLY A 182 2.59 5.20 17.64
C GLY A 182 2.48 3.81 17.02
N VAL A 183 2.85 2.84 17.85
CA VAL A 183 2.65 1.42 17.61
C VAL A 183 1.42 0.98 18.40
N THR A 184 0.42 0.45 17.71
CA THR A 184 -0.76 -0.17 18.34
C THR A 184 -0.65 -1.68 18.23
N THR A 185 -0.50 -2.36 19.36
CA THR A 185 -0.53 -3.82 19.43
C THR A 185 -1.97 -4.32 19.38
N VAL A 186 -2.27 -5.24 18.47
CA VAL A 186 -3.61 -5.78 18.26
C VAL A 186 -3.60 -7.30 18.43
N PRO A 187 -4.18 -7.84 19.51
CA PRO A 187 -4.37 -9.27 19.66
C PRO A 187 -5.47 -9.74 18.69
N CYS A 188 -5.09 -10.49 17.66
CA CYS A 188 -6.07 -10.97 16.68
C CYS A 188 -5.70 -12.28 15.97
N LEU A 189 -4.53 -12.85 16.27
CA LEU A 189 -3.99 -14.00 15.53
C LEU A 189 -4.24 -15.36 16.20
N GLY A 190 -5.14 -15.41 17.18
CA GLY A 190 -5.46 -16.62 17.95
C GLY A 190 -4.31 -17.04 18.88
N SER A 191 -4.24 -18.31 19.26
CA SER A 191 -3.19 -18.81 20.15
C SER A 191 -1.77 -18.62 19.59
N ALA A 192 -0.81 -18.29 20.45
CA ALA A 192 0.61 -18.21 20.09
C ALA A 192 1.20 -19.56 19.63
N GLU A 193 0.64 -20.66 20.11
CA GLU A 193 1.03 -22.03 19.76
C GLU A 193 0.46 -22.49 18.42
N ASN A 194 -0.45 -21.72 17.82
CA ASN A 194 -1.05 -22.09 16.55
C ASN A 194 -0.04 -21.93 15.40
N GLU A 195 0.20 -23.03 14.69
CA GLU A 195 1.05 -23.08 13.49
C GLU A 195 0.28 -22.76 12.19
N ALA A 196 -1.06 -22.79 12.22
CA ALA A 196 -1.87 -22.48 11.05
C ALA A 196 -1.69 -21.01 10.62
N PRO A 197 -1.72 -20.68 9.32
CA PRO A 197 -1.66 -19.30 8.85
C PRO A 197 -2.72 -18.41 9.52
N ALA A 198 -2.45 -17.11 9.57
CA ALA A 198 -3.43 -16.14 10.03
C ALA A 198 -4.61 -16.09 9.03
N SER A 199 -5.86 -16.03 9.53
CA SER A 199 -7.03 -15.88 8.66
C SER A 199 -7.00 -14.50 7.97
N PRO A 200 -7.00 -14.45 6.63
CA PRO A 200 -7.09 -13.19 5.90
C PRO A 200 -8.36 -12.41 6.26
N GLU A 201 -9.49 -13.08 6.43
CA GLU A 201 -10.77 -12.47 6.79
C GLU A 201 -10.69 -11.75 8.14
N ARG A 202 -10.06 -12.39 9.13
CA ARG A 202 -9.81 -11.77 10.45
C ARG A 202 -8.93 -10.52 10.32
N ILE A 203 -7.86 -10.58 9.53
CA ILE A 203 -6.97 -9.43 9.31
C ILE A 203 -7.73 -8.30 8.62
N LEU A 204 -8.50 -8.59 7.57
CA LEU A 204 -9.28 -7.59 6.86
C LEU A 204 -10.35 -6.95 7.77
N GLN A 205 -11.00 -7.72 8.65
CA GLN A 205 -11.93 -7.18 9.65
C GLN A 205 -11.23 -6.19 10.60
N VAL A 206 -10.06 -6.56 11.12
CA VAL A 206 -9.25 -5.67 11.98
C VAL A 206 -8.96 -4.36 11.25
N LEU A 207 -8.47 -4.44 10.01
CA LEU A 207 -8.10 -3.24 9.24
C LEU A 207 -9.32 -2.36 8.92
N GLN A 208 -10.48 -2.96 8.61
CA GLN A 208 -11.73 -2.23 8.39
C GLN A 208 -12.21 -1.50 9.64
N ASP A 209 -12.05 -2.11 10.82
CA ASP A 209 -12.39 -1.49 12.10
C ASP A 209 -11.53 -0.25 12.39
N PHE A 210 -10.30 -0.19 11.87
CA PHE A 210 -9.45 1.01 11.85
C PHE A 210 -9.72 1.95 10.65
N GLY A 211 -10.73 1.65 9.83
CA GLY A 211 -11.10 2.44 8.64
C GLY A 211 -10.23 2.21 7.41
N LEU A 212 -9.33 1.23 7.44
CA LEU A 212 -8.37 0.92 6.37
C LEU A 212 -8.99 -0.08 5.39
N ARG A 213 -9.09 0.27 4.11
CA ARG A 213 -9.85 -0.52 3.11
C ARG A 213 -9.03 -0.89 1.88
N LYS A 214 -8.08 -0.06 1.47
CA LYS A 214 -7.13 -0.39 0.40
C LYS A 214 -5.84 -0.90 1.02
N ILE A 215 -5.64 -2.20 0.91
CA ILE A 215 -4.58 -2.93 1.60
C ILE A 215 -3.55 -3.36 0.57
N PHE A 216 -2.30 -2.97 0.78
CA PHE A 216 -1.18 -3.45 0.01
C PHE A 216 -0.48 -4.59 0.77
N ILE A 217 -0.23 -5.71 0.12
CA ILE A 217 0.52 -6.82 0.69
C ILE A 217 1.93 -6.79 0.12
N GLU A 218 2.91 -6.63 1.01
CA GLU A 218 4.33 -6.65 0.70
C GLU A 218 5.04 -7.81 1.41
N GLY A 219 5.56 -8.72 0.60
CA GLY A 219 6.61 -9.65 1.01
C GLY A 219 6.13 -10.94 1.67
N GLY A 220 6.98 -11.96 1.55
CA GLY A 220 6.83 -13.30 2.13
C GLY A 220 5.88 -14.19 1.34
N GLY A 221 6.38 -15.34 0.85
CA GLY A 221 5.54 -16.32 0.13
C GLY A 221 4.29 -16.72 0.92
N VAL A 222 4.43 -16.89 2.24
CA VAL A 222 3.34 -17.23 3.16
C VAL A 222 2.32 -16.10 3.36
N THR A 223 2.72 -14.83 3.21
CA THR A 223 1.81 -13.69 3.39
C THR A 223 1.00 -13.41 2.12
N VAL A 224 1.53 -13.81 0.97
CA VAL A 224 0.90 -13.65 -0.34
C VAL A 224 0.00 -14.84 -0.70
N SER A 225 0.37 -16.06 -0.30
CA SER A 225 -0.36 -17.31 -0.57
C SER A 225 -1.59 -17.49 0.29
#